data_AF-A0AAV2YJU2-F1
#
_entry.id   AF-A0AAV2YJU2-F1
#
_cell.length_a   1.000
_cell.length_b   1.000
_cell.length_c   1.000
_cell.angle_alpha   90.00
_cell.angle_beta   90.00
_cell.angle_gamma   90.00
#
_symmetry.space_group_name_H-M   'P 1'
#
loop_
_entity.id
_entity.type
_entity.pdbx_description
1 polymer ?
#
loop_
_entity_poly.entity_id
_entity_poly.type
_entity_poly.pdbx_seq_one_letter_code
_entity_poly.pdbx_strand_id
1 'polypeptide(L)'
;MPSLHGEDYYTWKGRYAVNAMVICDHLKKIRLIYSGWPGSAHDERVLTNSKLYQQIEVMADSKQYILADSAYTPHCRIIPPFKKYSRELSHQQERFNLKISQAQICIELFIRMLKARFQCLKELRVSASCRKNAKRVVDQIDCCAIVHNICIEMSNDPVEEDW
;
A
#
# COMPACT_ATOMS: atom_id res chain seq x y z
N MET A 1 -8.19 -3.86 13.71
CA MET A 1 -6.78 -3.56 14.06
C MET A 1 -6.32 -4.60 15.06
N PRO A 2 -5.10 -5.15 14.95
CA PRO A 2 -4.53 -6.03 15.97
C PRO A 2 -4.51 -5.32 17.33
N SER A 3 -4.43 -6.11 18.40
CA SER A 3 -4.19 -5.60 19.76
C SER A 3 -2.96 -4.69 19.76
N LEU A 4 -3.16 -3.38 19.95
CA LEU A 4 -2.11 -2.35 19.88
C LEU A 4 -1.12 -2.47 21.04
N HIS A 5 -0.21 -3.44 20.99
CA HIS A 5 0.95 -3.52 21.86
C HIS A 5 2.16 -2.91 21.15
N GLY A 6 2.91 -2.04 21.84
CA GLY A 6 4.01 -1.30 21.21
C GLY A 6 5.16 -2.20 20.72
N GLU A 7 5.32 -3.37 21.37
CA GLU A 7 6.31 -4.39 21.03
C GLU A 7 6.09 -4.98 19.63
N ASP A 8 4.84 -5.10 19.19
CA ASP A 8 4.52 -5.66 17.88
C ASP A 8 5.09 -4.81 16.74
N TYR A 9 5.27 -3.50 16.96
CA TYR A 9 5.81 -2.57 15.97
C TYR A 9 7.35 -2.59 15.91
N TYR A 10 8.01 -3.29 16.83
CA TYR A 10 9.46 -3.39 16.87
C TYR A 10 9.96 -4.44 15.86
N THR A 11 10.69 -3.98 14.86
CA THR A 11 11.25 -4.84 13.82
C THR A 11 12.55 -5.49 14.27
N TRP A 12 12.91 -6.62 13.67
CA TRP A 12 14.21 -7.29 13.90
C TRP A 12 15.44 -6.43 13.60
N LYS A 13 15.25 -5.31 12.87
CA LYS A 13 16.28 -4.29 12.61
C LYS A 13 16.38 -3.23 13.71
N GLY A 14 15.73 -3.43 14.85
CA GLY A 14 15.78 -2.54 16.01
C GLY A 14 15.03 -1.22 15.83
N ARG A 15 14.06 -1.16 14.90
CA ARG A 15 13.29 0.06 14.59
C ARG A 15 11.80 -0.20 14.73
N TYR A 16 11.07 0.81 15.20
CA TYR A 16 9.61 0.80 15.12
C TYR A 16 9.19 1.03 13.66
N ALA A 17 8.23 0.25 13.16
CA ALA A 17 7.67 0.43 11.82
C ALA A 17 6.18 0.13 11.81
N VAL A 18 5.41 0.95 11.09
CA VAL A 18 3.98 0.75 10.84
C VAL A 18 3.80 0.41 9.36
N ASN A 19 3.12 -0.70 9.08
CA ASN A 19 2.68 -1.06 7.73
C ASN A 19 1.37 -0.33 7.40
N ALA A 20 1.29 0.18 6.17
CA ALA A 20 0.08 0.73 5.58
C ALA A 20 -0.09 0.15 4.17
N MET A 21 -1.21 -0.54 3.95
CA MET A 21 -1.63 -0.98 2.63
C MET A 21 -2.32 0.20 1.92
N VAL A 22 -1.93 0.48 0.67
CA VAL A 22 -2.49 1.57 -0.12
C VAL A 22 -2.91 1.07 -1.48
N ILE A 23 -4.05 1.56 -1.96
CA ILE A 23 -4.50 1.41 -3.35
C ILE A 23 -4.58 2.80 -3.95
N CYS A 24 -3.90 3.00 -5.07
CA CYS A 24 -3.98 4.23 -5.85
C CYS A 24 -4.48 3.94 -7.27
N ASP A 25 -5.06 4.96 -7.91
CA ASP A 25 -5.33 4.92 -9.34
C ASP A 25 -4.12 5.44 -10.15
N HIS A 26 -4.26 5.46 -11.48
CA HIS A 26 -3.25 5.93 -12.42
C HIS A 26 -2.92 7.43 -12.28
N LEU A 27 -3.79 8.21 -11.63
CA LEU A 27 -3.57 9.63 -11.31
C LEU A 27 -2.89 9.80 -9.95
N LYS A 28 -2.40 8.71 -9.34
CA LYS A 28 -1.73 8.68 -8.04
C LYS A 28 -2.66 9.19 -6.92
N LYS A 29 -3.97 9.13 -7.12
CA LYS A 29 -4.98 9.42 -6.11
C LYS A 29 -5.22 8.17 -5.28
N ILE A 30 -5.19 8.33 -3.96
CA ILE A 30 -5.42 7.24 -3.01
C ILE A 30 -6.91 6.90 -3.04
N ARG A 31 -7.21 5.66 -3.41
CA ARG A 31 -8.57 5.10 -3.39
C ARG A 31 -8.88 4.43 -2.06
N LEU A 32 -7.86 3.87 -1.42
CA LEU A 32 -7.97 3.23 -0.12
C LEU A 32 -6.62 3.26 0.59
N ILE A 33 -6.64 3.50 1.90
CA ILE A 33 -5.52 3.32 2.79
C ILE A 33 -5.96 2.51 4.01
N TYR A 34 -5.15 1.53 4.39
CA TYR A 34 -5.36 0.72 5.59
C TYR A 34 -4.04 0.62 6.36
N SER A 35 -3.91 1.46 7.37
CA SER A 35 -2.72 1.65 8.19
C SER A 35 -2.87 1.03 9.60
N GLY A 36 -1.77 0.98 10.36
CA GLY A 36 -1.80 0.53 11.76
C GLY A 36 -1.53 -0.94 11.98
N TRP A 37 -0.87 -1.59 11.04
CA TRP A 37 -0.29 -2.91 11.25
C TRP A 37 1.18 -2.79 11.65
N PRO A 38 1.72 -3.75 12.41
CA PRO A 38 3.16 -3.92 12.55
C PRO A 38 3.89 -3.91 11.21
N GLY A 39 5.07 -3.28 11.15
CA GLY A 39 5.92 -3.32 9.95
C GLY A 39 6.38 -4.73 9.56
N SER A 40 6.31 -5.69 10.48
CA SER A 40 6.58 -7.11 10.27
C SER A 40 5.36 -7.91 9.80
N ALA A 41 4.17 -7.30 9.76
CA ALA A 41 2.96 -7.98 9.34
C ALA A 41 3.04 -8.35 7.85
N HIS A 42 2.73 -9.62 7.56
CA HIS A 42 2.67 -10.12 6.19
C HIS A 42 1.58 -9.39 5.39
N ASP A 43 1.90 -8.94 4.18
CA ASP A 43 0.99 -8.14 3.34
C ASP A 43 -0.36 -8.82 3.12
N GLU A 44 -0.37 -10.13 2.83
CA GLU A 44 -1.60 -10.92 2.70
C GLU A 44 -2.48 -10.85 3.97
N ARG A 45 -1.87 -10.86 5.15
CA ARG A 45 -2.61 -10.76 6.42
C ARG A 45 -3.23 -9.37 6.59
N VAL A 46 -2.52 -8.32 6.19
CA VAL A 46 -3.03 -6.94 6.20
C VAL A 46 -4.23 -6.81 5.26
N LEU A 47 -4.12 -7.36 4.05
CA LEU A 47 -5.20 -7.34 3.06
C LEU A 47 -6.43 -8.10 3.52
N THR A 48 -6.29 -9.35 3.94
CA THR A 48 -7.42 -10.20 4.37
C THR A 48 -8.19 -9.64 5.57
N ASN A 49 -7.52 -8.82 6.40
CA ASN A 49 -8.14 -8.13 7.54
C ASN A 49 -8.61 -6.70 7.21
N SER A 50 -8.53 -6.26 5.96
CA SER A 50 -9.03 -4.97 5.52
C SER A 50 -10.53 -5.04 5.25
N LYS A 51 -11.25 -3.93 5.46
CA LYS A 51 -12.67 -3.81 5.07
C LYS A 51 -12.88 -4.05 3.57
N LEU A 52 -11.88 -3.69 2.76
CA LEU A 52 -11.89 -3.95 1.33
C LEU A 52 -12.06 -5.44 1.03
N TYR A 53 -11.23 -6.29 1.63
CA TYR A 53 -11.28 -7.73 1.38
C TYR A 53 -12.61 -8.33 1.85
N GLN A 54 -13.16 -7.84 2.96
CA GLN A 54 -14.48 -8.24 3.46
C GLN A 54 -15.64 -7.87 2.52
N GLN A 55 -15.46 -6.85 1.69
CA GLN A 55 -16.49 -6.34 0.78
C GLN A 55 -16.17 -6.62 -0.69
N ILE A 56 -15.09 -7.34 -0.98
CA ILE A 56 -14.54 -7.45 -2.33
C ILE A 56 -15.48 -8.18 -3.30
N GLU A 57 -16.28 -9.11 -2.79
CA GLU A 57 -17.30 -9.82 -3.56
C GLU A 57 -18.52 -8.94 -3.84
N VAL A 58 -18.92 -8.09 -2.90
CA VAL A 58 -20.01 -7.12 -3.11
C VAL A 58 -19.59 -6.03 -4.10
N MET A 59 -18.31 -5.66 -4.09
CA MET A 59 -17.74 -4.77 -5.10
C MET A 59 -17.61 -5.42 -6.49
N ALA A 60 -17.89 -6.73 -6.64
CA ALA A 60 -17.69 -7.44 -7.90
C ALA A 60 -18.60 -6.94 -9.03
N ASP A 61 -19.74 -6.32 -8.75
CA ASP A 61 -20.59 -5.77 -9.82
C ASP A 61 -19.95 -4.59 -10.57
N SER A 62 -18.86 -4.01 -10.04
CA SER A 62 -18.23 -2.79 -10.56
C SER A 62 -17.32 -2.96 -11.80
N LYS A 63 -17.10 -4.18 -12.33
CA LYS A 63 -16.09 -4.46 -13.40
C LYS A 63 -14.67 -3.93 -13.10
N GLN A 64 -14.36 -3.57 -11.85
CA GLN A 64 -13.04 -3.09 -11.43
C GLN A 64 -12.18 -4.23 -10.90
N TYR A 65 -10.86 -4.08 -11.02
CA TYR A 65 -9.86 -5.03 -10.57
C TYR A 65 -8.70 -4.29 -9.89
N ILE A 66 -8.07 -4.95 -8.93
CA ILE A 66 -6.90 -4.46 -8.21
C ILE A 66 -5.70 -5.23 -8.73
N LEU A 67 -4.75 -4.51 -9.34
CA LEU A 67 -3.43 -5.06 -9.62
C LEU A 67 -2.62 -5.07 -8.33
N ALA A 68 -2.08 -6.21 -7.96
CA ALA A 68 -1.39 -6.40 -6.69
C ALA A 68 0.04 -6.90 -6.88
N ASP A 69 0.85 -6.78 -5.83
CA ASP A 69 2.19 -7.36 -5.80
C ASP A 69 2.14 -8.90 -5.88
N SER A 70 3.24 -9.50 -6.34
CA SER A 70 3.47 -10.95 -6.30
C SER A 70 3.29 -11.57 -4.91
N ALA A 71 3.46 -10.81 -3.82
CA ALA A 71 3.27 -11.29 -2.46
C ALA A 71 1.81 -11.68 -2.15
N TYR A 72 0.84 -11.17 -2.90
CA TYR A 72 -0.58 -11.41 -2.67
C TYR A 72 -1.10 -12.69 -3.35
N THR A 73 -2.12 -13.30 -2.75
CA THR A 73 -2.82 -14.43 -3.35
C THR A 73 -3.80 -13.95 -4.42
N PRO A 74 -3.87 -14.61 -5.59
CA PRO A 74 -4.91 -14.32 -6.58
C PRO A 74 -6.31 -14.44 -5.98
N HIS A 75 -7.20 -13.51 -6.33
CA HIS A 75 -8.61 -13.50 -5.94
C HIS A 75 -9.48 -13.04 -7.10
N CYS A 76 -10.81 -13.17 -7.02
CA CYS A 76 -11.75 -12.77 -8.08
C CYS A 76 -11.61 -11.29 -8.53
N ARG A 77 -10.94 -10.46 -7.74
CA ARG A 77 -10.67 -9.04 -8.01
C ARG A 77 -9.23 -8.60 -7.76
N ILE A 78 -8.38 -9.49 -7.26
CA ILE A 78 -6.98 -9.17 -6.94
C ILE A 78 -6.12 -9.97 -7.90
N ILE A 79 -5.38 -9.25 -8.74
CA ILE A 79 -4.64 -9.83 -9.85
C ILE A 79 -3.14 -9.57 -9.61
N PRO A 80 -2.44 -10.50 -8.94
CA PRO A 80 -0.99 -10.46 -8.85
C PRO A 80 -0.34 -10.96 -10.15
N PRO A 81 0.95 -10.67 -10.38
CA PRO A 81 1.71 -11.26 -11.49
C PRO A 81 1.83 -12.78 -11.35
N PHE A 82 1.99 -13.47 -12.49
CA PHE A 82 2.28 -14.90 -12.51
C PHE A 82 3.64 -15.18 -11.88
N LYS A 83 3.69 -16.13 -10.94
CA LYS A 83 4.92 -16.53 -10.25
C LYS A 83 5.69 -17.56 -11.06
N LYS A 84 7.01 -17.36 -11.18
CA LYS A 84 7.94 -18.30 -11.82
C LYS A 84 8.46 -19.27 -10.76
N TYR A 85 7.70 -20.32 -10.48
CA TYR A 85 8.09 -21.33 -9.47
C TYR A 85 9.11 -22.34 -10.03
N SER A 86 8.71 -23.12 -11.05
CA SER A 86 9.52 -24.22 -11.61
C SER A 86 9.30 -24.48 -13.10
N ARG A 87 8.33 -23.78 -13.73
CA ARG A 87 8.09 -23.78 -15.17
C ARG A 87 8.35 -22.40 -15.73
N GLU A 88 8.81 -22.37 -16.98
CA GLU A 88 8.87 -21.13 -17.73
C GLU A 88 7.45 -20.56 -17.92
N LEU A 89 7.36 -19.24 -17.81
CA LEU A 89 6.11 -18.54 -18.08
C LEU A 89 5.88 -18.60 -19.59
N SER A 90 4.62 -18.78 -20.00
CA SER A 90 4.30 -18.64 -21.43
C SER A 90 4.54 -17.20 -21.88
N HIS A 91 4.76 -16.98 -23.18
CA HIS A 91 4.89 -15.62 -23.73
C HIS A 91 3.71 -14.71 -23.38
N GLN A 92 2.51 -15.27 -23.21
CA GLN A 92 1.33 -14.50 -22.78
C GLN A 92 1.44 -14.08 -21.31
N GLN A 93 1.91 -14.97 -20.43
CA GLN A 93 2.13 -14.66 -19.02
C GLN A 93 3.27 -13.66 -18.82
N GLU A 94 4.35 -13.77 -19.59
CA GLU A 94 5.44 -12.79 -19.58
C GLU A 94 4.97 -11.41 -20.02
N ARG A 95 4.23 -11.35 -21.13
CA ARG A 95 3.63 -10.10 -21.62
C ARG A 95 2.65 -9.50 -20.61
N PHE A 96 1.88 -10.34 -19.91
CA PHE A 96 1.01 -9.91 -18.84
C PHE A 96 1.78 -9.33 -17.65
N ASN A 97 2.80 -10.05 -17.17
CA ASN A 97 3.66 -9.59 -16.07
C ASN A 97 4.36 -8.28 -16.43
N LEU A 98 4.83 -8.12 -17.67
CA LEU A 98 5.40 -6.86 -18.16
C LEU A 98 4.42 -5.69 -18.00
N LYS A 99 3.14 -5.90 -18.30
CA LYS A 99 2.09 -4.89 -18.12
C LYS A 99 1.80 -4.59 -16.65
N ILE A 100 1.80 -5.60 -15.79
CA ILE A 100 1.71 -5.38 -14.35
C ILE A 100 2.91 -4.58 -13.85
N SER A 101 4.14 -4.93 -14.24
CA SER A 101 5.33 -4.19 -13.82
C SER A 101 5.30 -2.72 -14.23
N GLN A 102 4.75 -2.40 -15.42
CA GLN A 102 4.51 -1.02 -15.83
C GLN A 102 3.52 -0.30 -14.90
N ALA A 103 2.45 -0.98 -14.45
CA ALA A 103 1.54 -0.42 -13.47
C ALA A 103 2.19 -0.29 -12.08
N GLN A 104 3.10 -1.20 -11.71
CA GLN A 104 3.83 -1.13 -10.45
C GLN A 104 4.75 0.10 -10.37
N ILE A 105 5.30 0.57 -11.49
CA ILE A 105 6.05 1.83 -11.53
C ILE A 105 5.16 3.00 -11.05
N CYS A 106 3.86 3.00 -11.37
CA CYS A 106 2.94 4.04 -10.90
C CYS A 106 2.78 4.03 -9.37
N ILE A 107 2.69 2.86 -8.73
CA ILE A 107 2.59 2.79 -7.26
C ILE A 107 3.91 3.22 -6.60
N GLU A 108 5.05 2.85 -7.17
CA GLU A 108 6.37 3.25 -6.66
C GLU A 108 6.55 4.77 -6.74
N LEU A 109 6.21 5.38 -7.89
CA LEU A 109 6.22 6.84 -8.06
C LEU A 109 5.28 7.52 -7.07
N PHE A 110 4.06 7.00 -6.90
CA PHE A 110 3.13 7.51 -5.90
C PHE A 110 3.72 7.47 -4.48
N ILE A 111 4.29 6.33 -4.06
CA ILE A 111 4.87 6.19 -2.71
C ILE A 111 6.03 7.17 -2.51
N ARG A 112 6.86 7.35 -3.53
CA ARG A 112 7.97 8.32 -3.52
C ARG A 112 7.46 9.74 -3.40
N MET A 113 6.46 10.13 -4.19
CA MET A 113 5.81 11.44 -4.10
C MET A 113 5.20 11.69 -2.72
N LEU A 114 4.47 10.70 -2.18
CA LEU A 114 3.85 10.82 -0.87
C LEU A 114 4.90 11.06 0.24
N LYS A 115 6.01 10.31 0.21
CA LYS A 115 7.12 10.47 1.16
C LYS A 115 7.93 11.76 0.94
N ALA A 116 8.02 12.25 -0.29
CA ALA A 116 8.66 13.52 -0.61
C ALA A 116 7.81 14.71 -0.11
N ARG A 117 6.50 14.64 -0.30
CA ARG A 117 5.54 15.64 0.19
C ARG A 117 5.49 15.67 1.71
N PHE A 118 5.47 14.50 2.35
CA PHE A 118 5.37 14.37 3.80
C PHE A 118 6.60 13.67 4.37
N GLN A 119 7.65 14.45 4.63
CA GLN A 119 8.92 13.94 5.17
C GLN A 119 8.75 13.17 6.51
N CYS A 120 7.66 13.44 7.23
CA CYS A 120 7.30 12.71 8.44
C CYS A 120 6.93 11.23 8.21
N LEU A 121 6.76 10.79 6.95
CA LEU A 121 6.56 9.40 6.54
C LEU A 121 7.85 8.66 6.16
N LYS A 122 8.98 9.38 5.99
CA LYS A 122 10.26 8.74 5.65
C LYS A 122 10.86 7.98 6.83
N GLU A 123 10.76 8.57 8.02
CA GLU A 123 11.26 7.98 9.25
C GLU A 123 10.29 8.26 10.39
N LEU A 124 9.99 7.23 11.19
CA LEU A 124 9.19 7.40 12.40
C LEU A 124 10.01 8.16 13.44
N ARG A 125 9.69 9.45 13.60
CA ARG A 125 10.32 10.33 14.60
C ARG A 125 9.81 10.07 16.02
N VAL A 126 8.76 9.26 16.18
CA VAL A 126 8.17 8.90 17.46
C VAL A 126 8.26 7.40 17.64
N SER A 127 8.81 6.97 18.79
CA SER A 127 8.82 5.57 19.17
C SER A 127 7.37 5.07 19.33
N ALA A 128 6.99 4.06 18.55
CA ALA A 128 5.68 3.39 18.67
C ALA A 128 5.62 2.43 19.88
N SER A 129 6.51 2.62 20.86
CA SER A 129 6.65 1.81 22.08
C SER A 129 5.41 1.75 22.98
N CYS A 130 4.46 2.67 22.80
CA CYS A 130 3.19 2.63 23.52
C CYS A 130 2.01 2.88 22.59
N ARG A 131 0.84 2.36 22.97
CA ARG A 131 -0.42 2.44 22.21
C ARG A 131 -0.77 3.87 21.76
N LYS A 132 -0.52 4.87 22.61
CA LYS A 132 -0.78 6.29 22.29
C LYS A 132 0.09 6.79 21.14
N ASN A 133 1.36 6.39 21.12
CA ASN A 133 2.28 6.77 20.05
C ASN A 133 1.99 6.00 18.76
N ALA A 134 1.70 4.70 18.84
CA ALA A 134 1.27 3.92 17.69
C ALA A 134 0.03 4.53 17.02
N LYS A 135 -0.99 4.90 17.81
CA LYS A 135 -2.17 5.61 17.29
C LYS A 135 -1.82 6.94 16.64
N ARG A 136 -0.95 7.75 17.24
CA ARG A 136 -0.50 9.02 16.64
C ARG A 136 0.17 8.83 15.28
N VAL A 137 1.01 7.81 15.15
CA VAL A 137 1.66 7.48 13.87
C VAL A 137 0.62 7.10 12.82
N VAL A 138 -0.37 6.27 13.18
CA VAL A 138 -1.49 5.89 12.30
C VAL A 138 -2.29 7.11 11.86
N ASP A 139 -2.70 7.96 12.82
CA ASP A 139 -3.45 9.19 12.53
C ASP A 139 -2.64 10.12 11.61
N GLN A 140 -1.32 10.20 11.80
CA GLN A 140 -0.43 10.98 10.94
C GLN A 140 -0.37 10.43 9.51
N ILE A 141 -0.29 9.10 9.34
CA ILE A 141 -0.32 8.45 8.02
C ILE A 141 -1.62 8.75 7.30
N ASP A 142 -2.76 8.59 8.00
CA ASP A 142 -4.08 8.81 7.41
C ASP A 142 -4.31 10.29 7.05
N CYS A 143 -3.87 11.23 7.91
CA CYS A 143 -3.89 12.65 7.60
C CYS A 143 -3.06 12.99 6.35
N CYS A 144 -1.84 12.44 6.23
CA CYS A 144 -1.01 12.65 5.04
C CYS A 144 -1.70 12.14 3.77
N ALA A 145 -2.39 10.99 3.83
CA ALA A 145 -3.14 10.45 2.71
C ALA A 145 -4.32 11.34 2.29
N ILE A 146 -5.08 11.88 3.26
CA ILE A 146 -6.18 12.81 2.99
C ILE A 146 -5.66 14.09 2.33
N VAL A 147 -4.63 14.71 2.92
CA VAL A 147 -4.04 15.94 2.39
C VAL A 147 -3.41 15.71 1.02
N HIS A 148 -2.78 14.54 0.79
CA HIS A 148 -2.28 14.16 -0.54
C HIS A 148 -3.38 14.20 -1.60
N ASN A 149 -4.53 13.60 -1.32
CA ASN A 149 -5.66 13.59 -2.26
C ASN A 149 -6.22 14.99 -2.50
N ILE A 150 -6.32 15.82 -1.46
CA ILE A 150 -6.72 17.23 -1.61
C ILE A 150 -5.74 17.95 -2.55
N CYS A 151 -4.43 17.77 -2.37
CA CYS A 151 -3.44 18.32 -3.29
C CYS A 151 -3.63 17.79 -4.72
N ILE A 152 -3.79 16.49 -4.93
CA ILE A 152 -4.04 15.95 -6.28
C ILE A 152 -5.31 16.53 -6.94
N GLU A 153 -6.34 16.83 -6.17
CA GLU A 153 -7.58 17.44 -6.68
C GLU A 153 -7.47 18.94 -6.95
N MET A 154 -6.76 19.68 -6.09
CA MET A 154 -6.62 21.14 -6.19
C MET A 154 -5.51 21.55 -7.15
N SER A 155 -4.50 20.71 -7.32
CA SER A 155 -3.35 20.99 -8.16
C SER A 155 -3.60 20.53 -9.59
N ASN A 156 -3.26 21.37 -10.55
CA ASN A 156 -2.69 20.90 -11.82
C ASN A 156 -1.22 20.50 -11.55
N ASP A 157 -1.02 19.62 -10.55
CA ASP A 157 0.28 19.36 -9.90
C ASP A 157 1.29 19.05 -11.00
N PRO A 158 2.36 19.85 -11.18
CA PRO A 158 3.40 19.46 -12.11
C PRO A 158 4.01 18.20 -11.51
N VAL A 159 3.60 17.06 -12.04
CA VAL A 159 4.32 15.81 -11.89
C VAL A 159 5.62 16.04 -12.65
N GLU A 160 6.59 16.70 -12.02
CA GLU A 160 7.93 16.81 -12.59
C GLU A 160 8.43 15.37 -12.79
N GLU A 161 8.65 15.03 -14.07
CA GLU A 161 9.02 13.70 -14.54
C GLU A 161 10.40 13.25 -14.04
N ASP A 162 11.15 14.13 -13.38
CA ASP A 162 12.49 13.86 -12.89
C ASP A 162 12.52 13.62 -11.38
N TRP A 163 12.18 12.39 -10.99
CA TRP A 163 12.72 11.80 -9.77
C TRP A 163 13.02 10.33 -10.01
#